data_AF-A0A6I1Z1D4-F1
#
_entry.id   AF-A0A6I1Z1D4-F1
#
_cell.length_a   1.000
_cell.length_b   1.000
_cell.length_c   1.000
_cell.angle_alpha   90.00
_cell.angle_beta   90.00
_cell.angle_gamma   90.00
#
_symmetry.space_group_name_H-M   'P 1'
#
loop_
_entity.id
_entity.type
_entity.pdbx_description
1 polymer ?
#
loop_
_entity_poly.entity_id
_entity_poly.type
_entity_poly.pdbx_seq_one_letter_code
_entity_poly.pdbx_strand_id
1 'polypeptide(L)' 'MRERSETFRALWDSHDVYERTMGAKQLRVDGIGILRLKFETFALTGPEGHVLYVYLPQPGSTDDEALRSLT' A
#
# COMPACT_ATOMS: atom_id res chain seq x y z
N MET A 1 19.03 3.27 8.88
CA MET A 1 18.35 2.16 8.15
C MET A 1 19.28 1.54 7.09
N ARG A 2 19.94 2.36 6.25
CA ARG A 2 20.92 1.90 5.23
C ARG A 2 22.07 1.05 5.78
N GLU A 3 22.66 1.41 6.92
CA GLU A 3 23.79 0.66 7.49
C GLU A 3 23.39 -0.68 8.14
N ARG A 4 22.10 -0.88 8.43
CA ARG A 4 21.59 -2.02 9.21
C ARG A 4 20.81 -3.03 8.37
N SER A 5 20.59 -2.76 7.09
CA SER A 5 19.87 -3.64 6.17
C SER A 5 20.53 -3.61 4.80
N GLU A 6 21.22 -4.69 4.45
CA GLU A 6 21.86 -4.83 3.15
C GLU A 6 20.84 -4.77 2.01
N THR A 7 19.66 -5.35 2.21
CA THR A 7 18.54 -5.28 1.25
C THR A 7 18.10 -3.84 1.01
N PHE A 8 17.92 -3.05 2.06
CA PHE A 8 17.56 -1.64 1.91
C PHE A 8 18.67 -0.87 1.17
N ARG A 9 19.95 -1.12 1.52
CA ARG A 9 21.08 -0.48 0.84
C ARG A 9 21.11 -0.79 -0.65
N ALA A 10 20.93 -2.05 -1.03
CA ALA A 10 20.89 -2.46 -2.44
C ALA A 10 19.76 -1.76 -3.21
N LEU A 11 18.55 -1.74 -2.65
CA LEU A 11 17.38 -1.06 -3.27
C LEU A 11 17.55 0.46 -3.33
N TRP A 12 18.19 1.06 -2.33
CA TRP A 12 18.46 2.50 -2.31
C TRP A 12 19.50 2.88 -3.36
N ASP A 13 20.57 2.11 -3.47
CA ASP A 13 21.66 2.37 -4.40
C ASP A 13 21.23 2.16 -5.87
N SER A 14 20.23 1.31 -6.13
CA SER A 14 19.71 1.11 -7.50
C SER A 14 18.86 2.28 -8.02
N HIS A 15 18.33 3.14 -7.14
CA HIS A 15 17.49 4.30 -7.50
C HIS A 15 16.30 3.94 -8.40
N ASP A 16 15.78 2.71 -8.28
CA ASP A 16 14.62 2.25 -9.03
C ASP A 16 13.32 2.86 -8.47
N VAL A 17 13.12 4.15 -8.73
CA VAL A 17 11.95 4.91 -8.29
C VAL A 17 10.87 4.83 -9.36
N TYR A 18 9.74 4.23 -8.99
CA TYR A 18 8.56 4.14 -9.85
C TYR A 18 7.39 4.90 -9.25
N GLU A 19 6.66 5.61 -10.10
CA GLU A 19 5.37 6.16 -9.71
C GLU A 19 4.37 5.01 -9.51
N ARG A 20 3.71 5.00 -8.34
CA ARG A 20 2.70 4.00 -8.00
C ARG A 20 1.34 4.69 -7.88
N THR A 21 0.72 4.94 -9.01
CA THR A 21 -0.60 5.59 -9.07
C THR A 21 -1.73 4.60 -8.81
N MET A 22 -1.60 3.36 -9.26
CA MET A 22 -2.60 2.30 -9.05
C MET A 22 -1.97 0.91 -9.03
N GLY A 23 -2.72 -0.09 -8.58
CA GLY A 23 -2.34 -1.50 -8.70
C GLY A 23 -3.05 -2.40 -7.70
N ALA A 24 -2.39 -3.50 -7.32
CA ALA A 24 -2.86 -4.43 -6.30
C ALA A 24 -1.87 -4.55 -5.14
N LYS A 25 -2.40 -4.81 -3.94
CA LYS A 25 -1.67 -4.99 -2.68
C LYS A 25 -2.18 -6.23 -1.98
N GLN A 26 -1.25 -6.94 -1.36
CA GLN A 26 -1.54 -7.98 -0.39
C GLN A 26 -1.09 -7.48 0.97
N LEU A 27 -2.05 -7.23 1.86
CA LEU A 27 -1.80 -6.70 3.19
C LEU A 27 -2.09 -7.79 4.21
N ARG A 28 -1.14 -8.04 5.10
CA ARG A 28 -1.38 -8.92 6.25
C ARG A 28 -1.95 -8.09 7.37
N VAL A 29 -3.13 -8.48 7.83
CA VAL A 29 -3.84 -7.86 8.94
C VAL A 29 -3.98 -8.89 10.05
N ASP A 30 -3.51 -8.53 11.24
CA ASP A 30 -3.56 -9.42 12.40
C ASP A 30 -5.01 -9.81 12.72
N GLY A 31 -5.23 -11.09 13.02
CA GLY A 31 -6.56 -11.64 13.27
C GLY A 31 -7.43 -11.91 12.03
N ILE A 32 -7.12 -11.34 10.87
CA ILE A 32 -7.90 -11.51 9.63
C ILE A 32 -7.13 -12.31 8.55
N GLY A 33 -5.80 -12.20 8.53
CA GLY A 33 -4.97 -12.86 7.51
C GLY A 33 -4.59 -11.92 6.37
N ILE A 34 -4.58 -12.41 5.13
CA ILE A 34 -4.15 -11.63 3.95
C ILE A 34 -5.36 -11.05 3.22
N LEU A 35 -5.45 -9.72 3.16
CA LEU A 35 -6.37 -8.96 2.32
C LEU A 35 -5.76 -8.68 0.94
N ARG A 36 -6.53 -8.93 -0.12
CA ARG A 36 -6.16 -8.57 -1.50
C ARG A 36 -6.95 -7.35 -1.93
N LEU A 37 -6.27 -6.21 -2.04
CA LEU A 37 -6.91 -4.93 -2.31
C LEU A 37 -6.32 -4.32 -3.58
N LYS A 38 -7.18 -3.76 -4.44
CA LYS A 38 -6.71 -2.75 -5.39
C LYS A 38 -6.29 -1.52 -4.59
N PHE A 39 -5.36 -0.74 -5.13
CA PHE A 39 -5.04 0.56 -4.56
C PHE A 39 -4.97 1.62 -5.64
N GLU A 40 -5.30 2.85 -5.24
CA GLU A 40 -5.12 4.06 -6.02
C GLU A 40 -4.47 5.12 -5.14
N THR A 41 -3.64 5.97 -5.74
CA THR A 41 -2.85 6.99 -5.06
C THR A 41 -3.07 8.33 -5.73
N PHE A 42 -3.44 9.32 -4.93
CA PHE A 42 -3.78 10.67 -5.40
C PHE A 42 -2.89 11.70 -4.72
N ALA A 43 -2.16 12.48 -5.50
CA ALA A 43 -1.51 13.68 -4.99
C ALA A 43 -2.59 14.73 -4.71
N LEU A 44 -2.66 15.21 -3.46
CA LEU A 44 -3.60 16.25 -3.07
C LEU A 44 -2.98 17.62 -3.32
N THR A 45 -3.78 18.53 -3.87
CA THR A 45 -3.33 19.90 -4.12
C THR A 45 -3.18 20.65 -2.79
N GLY A 46 -2.04 21.30 -2.60
CA GLY A 46 -1.74 22.08 -1.41
C GLY A 46 -0.24 22.20 -1.17
N PRO A 47 0.20 23.13 -0.32
CA PRO A 47 1.62 23.40 -0.09
C PRO A 47 2.34 22.25 0.62
N GLU A 48 1.61 21.37 1.28
CA GLU A 48 2.16 20.33 2.17
C GLU A 48 2.48 19.00 1.45
N GLY A 49 2.17 18.87 0.15
CA GLY A 49 2.54 17.69 -0.63
C GLY A 49 1.87 16.39 -0.17
N HIS A 50 0.63 16.48 0.34
CA HIS A 50 -0.12 15.32 0.82
C HIS A 50 -0.44 14.33 -0.30
N VAL A 51 -0.51 13.05 0.08
CA VAL A 51 -0.90 11.95 -0.81
C VAL A 51 -1.97 11.12 -0.13
N LEU A 52 -3.10 10.90 -0.82
CA LEU A 52 -4.16 10.00 -0.38
C LEU A 52 -3.95 8.61 -1.00
N TYR A 53 -3.94 7.59 -0.15
CA TYR A 53 -3.93 6.19 -0.56
C TYR A 53 -5.29 5.58 -0.30
N VAL A 54 -5.93 5.05 -1.34
CA VAL A 54 -7.22 4.39 -1.26
C VAL A 54 -7.03 2.91 -1.53
N TYR A 55 -7.51 2.05 -0.62
CA TYR A 55 -7.48 0.60 -0.77
C TYR A 55 -8.90 0.08 -0.98
N LEU A 56 -9.10 -0.67 -2.07
CA LEU A 56 -10.41 -1.08 -2.55
C LEU A 56 -10.46 -2.61 -2.67
N PRO A 57 -11.31 -3.29 -1.87
CA PRO A 57 -11.60 -4.70 -2.12
C PRO A 57 -12.52 -4.84 -3.34
N GLN A 58 -12.59 -6.03 -3.91
CA GLN A 58 -13.63 -6.35 -4.89
C GLN A 58 -14.99 -6.35 -4.15
N PRO A 59 -16.00 -5.57 -4.57
CA PRO A 59 -17.29 -5.52 -3.87
C PRO A 59 -17.94 -6.91 -3.73
N GLY A 60 -18.43 -7.24 -2.54
CA GLY A 60 -19.06 -8.52 -2.22
C GLY A 60 -18.09 -9.70 -2.11
N SER A 61 -16.77 -9.47 -2.15
CA SER A 61 -15.78 -10.51 -1.90
C SER A 61 -15.56 -10.78 -0.41
N THR A 62 -14.91 -11.89 -0.09
CA THR A 62 -14.45 -12.18 1.28
C THR A 62 -13.48 -11.12 1.81
N ASP A 63 -12.66 -10.52 0.93
CA ASP A 63 -11.77 -9.41 1.29
C ASP A 63 -12.57 -8.12 1.64
N ASP A 64 -13.73 -7.91 1.00
CA ASP A 64 -14.64 -6.78 1.26
C ASP A 64 -15.36 -6.92 2.60
N GLU A 65 -15.86 -8.13 2.91
CA GLU A 65 -16.43 -8.45 4.22
C GLU A 65 -15.39 -8.31 5.33
N ALA A 66 -14.20 -8.87 5.12
CA ALA A 66 -13.11 -8.82 6.06
C ALA A 66 -12.64 -7.37 6.32
N LEU A 67 -12.51 -6.55 5.28
CA LEU A 67 -12.16 -5.13 5.43
C LEU A 67 -13.18 -4.37 6.29
N ARG A 68 -14.49 -4.63 6.13
CA ARG A 68 -15.53 -3.99 6.94
C ARG A 68 -15.48 -4.37 8.42
N SER A 69 -14.90 -5.52 8.76
CA SER A 69 -14.77 -5.95 10.15
C SER A 69 -13.65 -5.26 10.94
N LEU A 70 -12.79 -4.46 10.29
CA LEU A 70 -11.64 -3.77 10.92
C LEU A 70 -12.00 -2.49 11.71
N THR A 71 -13.23 -2.40 12.21
CA THR A 71 -13.70 -1.20 12.95
C THR A 71 -13.24 -1.22 14.40
#